data_AF-A0A924S4V9-F1
#
_entry.id   AF-A0A924S4V9-F1
#
_cell.length_a   1.000
_cell.length_b   1.000
_cell.length_c   1.000
_cell.angle_alpha   90.00
_cell.angle_beta   90.00
_cell.angle_gamma   90.00
#
_symmetry.space_group_name_H-M   'P 1'
#
loop_
_entity.id
_entity.type
_entity.pdbx_description
1 polymer ?
#
loop_
_entity_poly.entity_id
_entity_poly.type
_entity_poly.pdbx_seq_one_letter_code
_entity_poly.pdbx_strand_id
1 'polypeptide(L)' 'EVAFEGLQRSTRHKSGVAMRFPRINRIRWDKPSREADELPTLERMLD' A
#
# COMPACT_ATOMS: atom_id res chain seq x y z
N GLU A 1 -7.79 -2.87 5.19
CA GLU A 1 -7.13 -3.70 4.18
C GLU A 1 -7.53 -3.20 2.81
N VAL A 2 -6.55 -3.04 1.92
CA VAL A 2 -6.73 -2.45 0.60
C VAL A 2 -6.29 -3.47 -0.43
N ALA A 3 -7.14 -3.75 -1.40
CA ALA A 3 -6.80 -4.51 -2.59
C ALA A 3 -6.39 -3.55 -3.71
N PHE A 4 -5.45 -3.94 -4.56
CA PHE A 4 -4.97 -3.13 -5.68
C PHE A 4 -4.52 -4.06 -6.82
N GLU A 5 -4.43 -3.52 -8.04
CA GLU A 5 -4.03 -4.30 -9.23
C GLU A 5 -2.51 -4.30 -9.43
N GLY A 6 -1.83 -3.24 -9.01
CA GLY A 6 -0.38 -3.14 -9.05
C GLY A 6 0.13 -1.90 -8.33
N LEU A 7 1.45 -1.78 -8.27
CA LEU A 7 2.16 -0.63 -7.73
C LEU A 7 2.98 0.04 -8.83
N GLN A 8 3.22 1.34 -8.67
CA GLN A 8 4.12 2.09 -9.56
C GLN A 8 4.88 3.16 -8.77
N ARG A 9 6.05 3.54 -9.27
CA ARG A 9 6.80 4.71 -8.76
C ARG A 9 6.01 5.99 -9.06
N SER A 10 5.98 6.93 -8.11
CA SER A 10 5.24 8.18 -8.25
C SER A 10 5.89 9.31 -7.46
N THR A 11 6.08 10.47 -8.10
CA THR A 11 6.58 11.70 -7.47
C THR A 11 5.48 12.48 -6.75
N ARG A 12 4.20 12.11 -6.94
CA ARG A 12 3.03 12.80 -6.35
C ARG A 12 2.93 12.59 -4.83
N HIS A 13 3.43 11.48 -4.32
CA HIS A 13 3.28 11.09 -2.92
C HIS A 13 4.65 10.99 -2.24
N LYS A 14 4.72 11.40 -0.96
CA LYS A 14 5.97 11.40 -0.18
C LYS A 14 6.62 10.00 -0.08
N SER A 15 5.82 8.94 -0.19
CA SER A 15 6.29 7.55 -0.20
C SER A 15 7.03 7.16 -1.48
N GLY A 16 6.98 7.97 -2.54
CA GLY A 16 7.60 7.62 -3.84
C GLY A 16 6.85 6.53 -4.62
N VAL A 17 5.70 6.06 -4.13
CA VAL A 17 4.92 4.96 -4.73
C VAL A 17 3.42 5.26 -4.73
N ALA A 18 2.70 4.71 -5.71
CA ALA A 18 1.25 4.80 -5.84
C ALA A 18 0.62 3.43 -6.15
N MET A 19 -0.54 3.16 -5.57
CA MET A 19 -1.35 1.97 -5.87
C MET A 19 -2.22 2.21 -7.11
N ARG A 20 -2.28 1.23 -8.00
CA ARG A 20 -3.16 1.25 -9.18
C ARG A 20 -4.51 0.61 -8.84
N PHE A 21 -5.58 1.36 -9.08
CA PHE A 21 -6.96 0.99 -8.76
C PHE A 21 -7.16 0.43 -7.33
N PRO A 22 -6.74 1.17 -6.29
CA PRO A 22 -6.91 0.72 -4.91
C PRO A 22 -8.40 0.69 -4.53
N ARG A 23 -8.80 -0.35 -3.82
CA ARG A 23 -10.16 -0.56 -3.32
C ARG A 23 -10.13 -1.02 -1.87
N ILE A 24 -11.04 -0.50 -1.05
CA ILE A 24 -11.19 -0.96 0.33
C ILE A 24 -11.75 -2.39 0.29
N ASN A 25 -10.97 -3.36 0.78
CA ASN A 25 -11.41 -4.75 0.87
C ASN A 25 -12.22 -4.97 2.16
N ARG A 26 -11.65 -4.56 3.30
CA ARG A 26 -12.30 -4.62 4.63
C ARG A 26 -11.65 -3.68 5.62
N ILE A 27 -12.39 -3.30 6.66
CA ILE A 27 -11.82 -2.64 7.83
C ILE A 27 -11.18 -3.69 8.74
N ARG A 28 -9.94 -3.43 9.19
CA ARG A 28 -9.16 -4.33 10.06
C ARG A 28 -9.18 -3.81 11.50
N TRP A 29 -10.31 -4.02 12.19
CA TRP A 29 -10.44 -3.65 13.61
C TRP A 29 -9.52 -4.48 14.52
N ASP A 30 -9.08 -5.63 14.02
CA ASP A 30 -8.19 -6.57 14.70
C ASP A 30 -6.72 -6.13 14.70
N LYS A 31 -6.34 -5.16 13.86
CA LYS A 31 -4.95 -4.72 13.71
C LYS A 31 -4.75 -3.28 14.17
N PRO A 32 -3.82 -3.00 15.11
CA PRO A 32 -3.42 -1.64 15.43
C PRO A 32 -2.57 -1.03 14.30
N SER A 33 -2.48 0.30 14.26
CA SER A 33 -1.79 1.05 13.20
C SER A 33 -0.32 0.64 12.99
N ARG A 34 0.39 0.27 14.06
CA ARG A 34 1.79 -0.18 14.02
C ARG A 34 2.02 -1.52 13.28
N GLU A 35 0.95 -2.24 12.94
CA GLU A 35 1.02 -3.52 12.21
C GLU A 35 0.61 -3.37 10.74
N ALA A 36 0.44 -2.13 10.26
CA ALA A 36 0.29 -1.87 8.84
C ALA A 36 1.60 -2.19 8.09
N ASP A 37 1.47 -2.56 6.82
CA ASP A 37 2.64 -2.81 5.98
C ASP A 37 3.51 -1.56 5.83
N GLU A 38 4.81 -1.75 5.88
CA GLU A 38 5.79 -0.67 5.75
C GLU A 38 6.20 -0.43 4.29
N LEU A 39 6.74 0.76 4.02
CA LEU A 39 7.19 1.14 2.68
C LEU A 39 8.16 0.13 2.04
N PRO A 40 9.18 -0.42 2.75
CA PRO A 40 10.08 -1.41 2.15
C PRO A 40 9.37 -2.69 1.67
N THR A 41 8.23 -3.05 2.27
CA THR A 41 7.42 -4.17 1.80
C THR A 41 6.76 -3.86 0.46
N LEU A 42 6.24 -2.64 0.29
CA LEU A 42 5.67 -2.19 -0.97
C LEU A 42 6.73 -2.03 -2.07
N GLU A 43 7.93 -1.57 -1.73
CA GLU A 43 9.01 -1.39 -2.70
C GLU A 43 9.52 -2.72 -3.27
N ARG A 44 9.57 -3.78 -2.46
CA ARG A 44 9.91 -5.14 -2.92
C ARG A 44 8.90 -5.74 -3.89
N MET A 45 7.70 -5.15 -4.02
CA MET A 45 6.67 -5.57 -4.97
C MET A 45 6.75 -4.81 -6.30
N LEU A 46 7.70 -3.89 -6.45
CA LEU A 46 7.94 -3.13 -7.70
C LEU A 46 9.00 -3.77 -8.61
N ASP A 47 9.70 -4.80 -8.12
CA ASP A 47 10.61 -5.65 -8.91
C ASP A 47 9.83 -6.72 -9.68
#